data_AF-A0A962VAW8-F1
#
_entry.id   AF-A0A962VAW8-F1
#
_cell.length_a   1.000
_cell.length_b   1.000
_cell.length_c   1.000
_cell.angle_alpha   90.00
_cell.angle_beta   90.00
_cell.angle_gamma   90.00
#
_symmetry.space_group_name_H-M   'P 1'
#
loop_
_entity.id
_entity.type
_entity.pdbx_description
1 polymer ?
#
loop_
_entity_poly.entity_id
_entity_poly.type
_entity_poly.pdbx_seq_one_letter_code
_entity_poly.pdbx_strand_id
1 'polypeptide(L)' 'QSTYNKYLETVLAEEFIKAGGTIYAPTAEEKESFRAAKPVIKDWFVQNIEDGQLWYDKLEAAVQQAEAEVDAERAEVAN' A
#
# COMPACT_ATOMS: atom_id res chain seq x y z
N GLN A 1 3.16 5.38 13.58
CA GLN A 1 3.84 4.11 13.89
C GLN A 1 5.33 4.37 13.73
N SER A 2 6.03 4.63 14.84
CA SER A 2 7.37 5.24 14.84
C SER A 2 8.42 4.27 14.32
N THR A 3 9.53 4.83 13.83
CA THR A 3 10.78 4.22 13.30
C THR A 3 11.21 2.86 13.85
N TYR A 4 10.77 2.47 15.05
CA TYR A 4 10.97 1.14 15.65
C TYR A 4 10.51 -0.01 14.74
N ASN A 5 9.33 0.08 14.12
CA ASN A 5 8.84 -0.99 13.24
C ASN A 5 9.68 -1.10 11.96
N LYS A 6 10.11 0.03 11.38
CA LYS A 6 10.95 0.04 10.17
C LYS A 6 12.33 -0.57 10.41
N TYR A 7 12.96 -0.29 11.56
CA TYR A 7 14.26 -0.88 11.88
C TYR A 7 14.15 -2.39 12.08
N LEU A 8 13.12 -2.85 12.79
CA LEU A 8 12.87 -4.28 12.98
C LEU A 8 12.54 -4.99 11.67
N GLU A 9 11.73 -4.40 10.79
CA GLU A 9 11.46 -4.95 9.46
C GLU A 9 12.74 -5.20 8.66
N THR A 10 13.67 -4.24 8.66
CA THR A 10 14.97 -4.39 7.98
C THR A 10 15.81 -5.49 8.62
N VAL A 11 15.99 -5.48 9.94
CA VAL A 11 16.83 -6.46 10.64
C VAL A 11 16.27 -7.88 10.48
N LEU A 12 14.95 -8.05 10.61
CA LEU A 12 14.30 -9.36 10.45
C LEU A 12 14.34 -9.86 9.01
N ALA A 13 14.18 -8.97 8.02
CA ALA A 13 14.36 -9.34 6.61
C ALA A 13 15.80 -9.80 6.32
N GLU A 14 16.80 -9.11 6.89
CA GLU A 14 18.20 -9.53 6.78
C GLU A 14 18.48 -10.87 7.46
N GLU A 15 17.95 -11.10 8.67
CA GLU A 15 18.08 -12.37 9.37
C GLU A 15 17.45 -13.52 8.59
N PHE A 16 16.27 -13.31 8.00
CA PHE A 16 15.60 -14.28 7.15
C PHE A 16 16.44 -14.66 5.93
N ILE A 17 17.03 -13.68 5.25
CA ILE A 17 17.93 -13.91 4.11
C ILE A 17 19.20 -14.67 4.56
N LYS A 18 19.80 -14.28 5.69
CA LYS A 18 20.99 -14.96 6.25
C LYS A 18 20.71 -16.42 6.64
N ALA A 19 19.49 -16.72 7.08
CA ALA A 19 19.03 -18.07 7.38
C ALA A 19 18.74 -18.91 6.10
N GLY A 20 18.94 -18.35 4.90
CA GLY A 20 18.73 -19.01 3.62
C GLY A 20 17.36 -18.75 2.99
N GLY A 21 16.58 -17.82 3.55
CA GLY A 21 15.31 -17.37 2.97
C GLY A 21 15.51 -16.52 1.72
N THR A 22 14.49 -16.47 0.86
CA THR A 22 14.46 -15.61 -0.32
C THR A 22 13.23 -14.71 -0.27
N ILE A 23 13.42 -13.41 -0.50
CA ILE A 23 12.33 -12.44 -0.58
C ILE A 23 12.06 -12.19 -2.05
N TYR A 24 10.90 -12.62 -2.52
CA TYR A 24 10.44 -12.31 -3.85
C TYR A 24 9.65 -11.00 -3.84
N ALA A 25 10.12 -10.05 -4.64
CA ALA A 25 9.41 -8.82 -4.93
C ALA A 25 8.81 -8.92 -6.34
N PRO A 26 7.48 -8.90 -6.49
CA PRO A 26 6.85 -8.98 -7.81
C PRO A 26 7.35 -7.87 -8.75
N THR A 27 7.53 -8.22 -10.02
CA THR A 27 7.86 -7.29 -11.09
C THR A 27 6.74 -6.27 -11.30
N ALA A 28 7.01 -5.19 -12.03
CA ALA A 28 5.99 -4.21 -12.36
C ALA A 28 4.80 -4.83 -13.12
N GLU A 29 5.08 -5.76 -14.03
CA GLU A 29 4.08 -6.48 -14.83
C GLU A 29 3.23 -7.41 -13.95
N GLU A 30 3.85 -8.15 -13.03
CA GLU A 30 3.12 -8.99 -12.07
C GLU A 30 2.28 -8.14 -11.11
N LYS A 31 2.79 -6.98 -10.67
CA LYS A 31 2.01 -6.03 -9.85
C LYS A 31 0.79 -5.50 -10.59
N GLU A 32 0.92 -5.23 -11.89
CA GLU A 32 -0.18 -4.74 -12.70
C GLU A 32 -1.32 -5.76 -12.80
N SER A 33 -0.98 -7.06 -12.84
CA SER A 33 -1.98 -8.12 -12.82
C SER A 33 -2.88 -8.09 -11.57
N PHE A 34 -2.36 -7.62 -10.42
CA PHE A 34 -3.17 -7.44 -9.21
C PHE A 34 -4.13 -6.26 -9.29
N ARG A 35 -3.78 -5.20 -10.04
CA ARG A 35 -4.67 -4.04 -10.22
C ARG A 35 -5.95 -4.42 -10.97
N ALA A 36 -5.86 -5.38 -11.90
CA ALA A 36 -7.03 -5.87 -12.64
C ALA A 36 -8.11 -6.48 -11.72
N ALA A 37 -7.73 -6.99 -10.54
CA ALA A 37 -8.68 -7.52 -9.55
C ALA A 37 -9.36 -6.41 -8.70
N LYS A 38 -8.81 -5.19 -8.67
CA LYS A 38 -9.33 -4.08 -7.84
C LYS A 38 -10.82 -3.81 -8.07
N PRO A 39 -11.34 -3.71 -9.31
CA PRO A 39 -12.76 -3.42 -9.54
C PRO A 39 -13.69 -4.49 -8.95
N VAL A 40 -13.34 -5.77 -9.12
CA VAL A 40 -14.15 -6.89 -8.64
C VAL A 40 -14.25 -6.89 -7.12
N ILE A 41 -13.13 -6.64 -6.43
CA ILE A 41 -13.12 -6.57 -4.96
C ILE A 41 -13.86 -5.34 -4.45
N LYS A 42 -13.71 -4.19 -5.12
CA LYS A 42 -14.48 -2.99 -4.81
C LYS A 42 -15.98 -3.28 -4.91
N ASP A 43 -16.42 -3.84 -6.02
CA ASP A 43 -17.84 -4.11 -6.28
C ASP A 43 -18.42 -5.07 -5.24
N TRP A 44 -17.67 -6.12 -4.88
CA TRP A 44 -18.05 -7.01 -3.79
C TRP A 44 -18.16 -6.25 -2.45
N PHE A 45 -17.18 -5.43 -2.11
CA PHE A 45 -17.15 -4.69 -0.84
C PHE A 45 -18.36 -3.75 -0.71
N VAL A 46 -18.62 -2.93 -1.72
CA VAL A 46 -19.73 -1.95 -1.66
C VAL A 46 -21.10 -2.61 -1.64
N GLN A 47 -21.24 -3.82 -2.20
CA GLN A 47 -22.50 -4.58 -2.23
C GLN A 47 -22.75 -5.40 -0.95
N ASN A 48 -21.69 -5.87 -0.29
CA ASN A 48 -21.81 -6.86 0.79
C ASN A 48 -21.55 -6.29 2.19
N ILE A 49 -20.97 -5.10 2.29
CA ILE A 49 -20.70 -4.43 3.56
C ILE A 49 -21.73 -3.32 3.78
N GLU A 50 -22.31 -3.27 4.98
CA GLU A 50 -23.19 -2.18 5.40
C GLU A 50 -22.46 -0.84 5.28
N ASP A 51 -23.10 0.14 4.65
CA ASP A 51 -22.49 1.42 4.29
C ASP A 51 -21.18 1.30 3.48
N GLY A 52 -20.98 0.18 2.77
CA GLY A 52 -19.73 -0.12 2.06
C GLY A 52 -19.31 0.97 1.06
N GLN A 53 -20.28 1.57 0.36
CA GLN A 53 -20.02 2.71 -0.52
C GLN A 53 -19.48 3.94 0.25
N LEU A 54 -20.10 4.29 1.37
CA LEU A 54 -19.69 5.41 2.21
C LEU A 54 -18.25 5.22 2.72
N TRP A 55 -17.93 4.02 3.19
CA TRP A 55 -16.59 3.71 3.70
C TRP A 55 -15.54 3.67 2.59
N TYR A 56 -15.89 3.12 1.43
CA TYR A 56 -15.00 3.12 0.27
C TYR A 56 -14.68 4.55 -0.19
N ASP A 57 -15.68 5.42 -0.27
CA ASP A 57 -15.48 6.81 -0.69
C ASP A 57 -14.63 7.59 0.31
N LYS A 58 -14.81 7.35 1.63
CA LYS A 58 -13.96 7.93 2.67
C LYS A 58 -12.50 7.47 2.54
N LEU A 59 -12.28 6.19 2.23
CA LEU A 59 -10.94 5.65 2.03
C LEU A 59 -10.27 6.28 0.81
N GLU A 60 -10.95 6.33 -0.34
CA GLU A 60 -10.37 6.93 -1.56
C GLU A 60 -10.09 8.43 -1.36
N ALA A 61 -10.96 9.16 -0.67
CA ALA A 61 -10.71 10.57 -0.35
C ALA A 61 -9.46 10.75 0.54
N ALA A 62 -9.30 9.90 1.56
CA ALA A 62 -8.11 9.94 2.43
C ALA A 62 -6.83 9.58 1.66
N VAL A 63 -6.89 8.63 0.72
CA VAL A 63 -5.77 8.27 -0.15
C VAL A 63 -5.36 9.47 -1.01
N GLN A 64 -6.31 10.11 -1.69
CA GLN A 64 -6.04 11.29 -2.53
C GLN A 64 -5.43 12.44 -1.73
N GLN A 65 -5.92 12.66 -0.50
CA GLN A 65 -5.35 13.67 0.38
C GLN A 65 -3.88 13.34 0.73
N ALA A 66 -3.60 12.10 1.14
CA ALA A 66 -2.25 11.68 1.50
C ALA A 66 -1.29 11.73 0.29
N GLU A 67 -1.76 11.35 -0.91
CA GLU A 67 -0.98 11.49 -2.14
C GLU A 67 -0.62 12.95 -2.42
N ALA A 68 -1.59 13.87 -2.29
CA ALA A 68 -1.34 15.29 -2.48
C ALA A 68 -0.35 15.86 -1.45
N GLU A 69 -0.44 15.45 -0.18
CA GLU A 69 0.50 15.86 0.87
C GLU A 69 1.93 15.37 0.56
N VAL A 70 2.08 14.09 0.20
CA VAL A 70 3.39 13.51 -0.15
C VAL A 70 3.99 14.16 -1.39
N ASP A 71 3.18 14.45 -2.40
CA ASP A 71 3.65 15.11 -3.62
C ASP A 71 4.06 16.56 -3.36
N ALA A 72 3.35 17.27 -2.47
CA ALA A 72 3.74 18.60 -2.02
C ALA A 72 5.09 18.56 -1.27
N GLU A 73 5.26 17.66 -0.30
CA GLU A 73 6.53 17.49 0.42
C GLU A 73 7.69 17.16 -0.54
N ARG A 74 7.47 16.28 -1.51
CA ARG A 74 8.48 15.94 -2.53
C ARG A 74 8.85 17.12 -3.40
N ALA A 75 7.89 17.96 -3.77
CA ALA A 75 8.11 19.16 -4.56
C ALA A 75 8.88 20.23 -3.76
N GLU A 76 8.64 20.36 -2.45
CA GLU A 76 9.39 21.27 -1.58
C GLU A 76 10.85 20.86 -1.42
N VAL A 77 11.15 19.56 -1.30
CA VAL A 77 12.52 19.05 -1.16
C VAL A 77 13.30 19.07 -2.49
N ALA A 78 12.61 19.16 -3.62
CA ALA A 78 13.21 19.22 -4.96
C ALA A 78 13.58 20.65 -5.43
N ASN A 79 13.19 21.69 -4.69
CA ASN A 79 13.56 23.10 -4.91
C ASN A 79 14.67 23.55 -3.95
#